data_AF-A0A9X4KJM2-F1
#
_entry.id   AF-A0A9X4KJM2-F1
#
_cell.length_a   1.000
_cell.length_b   1.000
_cell.length_c   1.000
_cell.angle_alpha   90.00
_cell.angle_beta   90.00
_cell.angle_gamma   90.00
#
_symmetry.space_group_name_H-M   'P 1'
#
loop_
_entity.id
_entity.type
_entity.pdbx_description
1 polymer ?
#
loop_
_entity_poly.entity_id
_entity_poly.type
_entity_poly.pdbx_seq_one_letter_code
_entity_poly.pdbx_strand_id
1 'polypeptide(L)'
;MSLTGYAYLKENWLGILVAIHVISAVVGIGPTYFGHVLLRKGQTLGQLRDSLRLSAKLEMFPKILGSLAVLSGLLLVWLGDYGWDQFWIVAAIADYVLIQIVVIAFMSRAAANVAARAHADTGPADRQASSELQAGVAKVNAINYAATVLGIVLFLLMFFKPTL
;
A
#
# COMPACT_ATOMS: atom_id res chain seq x y z
N MET A 1 -13.90 -32.12 -25.66
CA MET A 1 -13.14 -30.85 -25.64
C MET A 1 -11.66 -31.22 -25.66
N SER A 2 -10.91 -30.88 -26.71
CA SER A 2 -9.55 -31.38 -26.89
C SER A 2 -8.60 -30.88 -25.78
N LEU A 3 -7.62 -31.71 -25.43
CA LEU A 3 -6.55 -31.37 -24.47
C LEU A 3 -5.82 -30.05 -24.86
N THR A 4 -5.77 -29.76 -26.16
CA THR A 4 -5.21 -28.50 -26.72
C THR A 4 -6.04 -27.26 -26.38
N GLY A 5 -7.38 -27.36 -26.38
CA GLY A 5 -8.24 -26.23 -25.99
C GLY A 5 -8.16 -25.92 -24.51
N TYR A 6 -8.06 -26.96 -23.66
CA TYR A 6 -7.88 -26.78 -22.22
C TYR A 6 -6.52 -26.16 -21.88
N ALA A 7 -5.43 -26.62 -22.52
CA ALA A 7 -4.09 -26.06 -22.33
C ALA A 7 -3.99 -24.59 -22.77
N TYR A 8 -4.57 -24.24 -23.94
CA TYR A 8 -4.60 -22.87 -24.43
C TYR A 8 -5.40 -21.94 -23.51
N LEU A 9 -6.58 -22.39 -23.06
CA LEU A 9 -7.34 -21.65 -22.06
C LEU A 9 -6.55 -21.51 -20.75
N LYS A 10 -5.82 -22.58 -20.35
CA LYS A 10 -5.02 -22.61 -19.13
C LYS A 10 -3.92 -21.55 -19.09
N GLU A 11 -3.16 -21.44 -20.16
CA GLU A 11 -2.10 -20.44 -20.28
C GLU A 11 -2.66 -19.01 -20.32
N ASN A 12 -3.78 -18.81 -21.03
CA ASN A 12 -4.40 -17.49 -21.15
C ASN A 12 -4.97 -16.97 -19.82
N TRP A 13 -5.63 -17.82 -19.03
CA TRP A 13 -6.22 -17.36 -17.76
C TRP A 13 -5.18 -17.14 -16.67
N LEU A 14 -4.09 -17.93 -16.65
CA LEU A 14 -2.97 -17.71 -15.72
C LEU A 14 -2.29 -16.37 -16.01
N GLY A 15 -2.06 -16.04 -17.28
CA GLY A 15 -1.50 -14.73 -17.69
C GLY A 15 -2.39 -13.56 -17.26
N ILE A 16 -3.71 -13.68 -17.43
CA ILE A 16 -4.67 -12.67 -16.94
C ILE A 16 -4.62 -12.54 -15.42
N LEU A 17 -4.53 -13.66 -14.70
CA LEU A 17 -4.46 -13.65 -13.24
C LEU A 17 -3.17 -12.99 -12.74
N VAL A 18 -2.03 -13.25 -13.39
CA VAL A 18 -0.76 -12.54 -13.13
C VAL A 18 -0.92 -11.04 -13.39
N ALA A 19 -1.56 -10.65 -14.49
CA ALA A 19 -1.79 -9.25 -14.80
C ALA A 19 -2.66 -8.56 -13.73
N ILE A 20 -3.76 -9.20 -13.31
CA ILE A 20 -4.62 -8.73 -12.21
C ILE A 20 -3.79 -8.58 -10.93
N HIS A 21 -2.99 -9.59 -10.58
CA HIS A 21 -2.17 -9.57 -9.38
C HIS A 21 -1.18 -8.40 -9.37
N VAL A 22 -0.39 -8.26 -10.44
CA VAL A 22 0.65 -7.22 -10.55
C VAL A 22 0.02 -5.83 -10.60
N ILE A 23 -1.02 -5.61 -11.41
CA ILE A 23 -1.69 -4.30 -11.49
C ILE A 23 -2.31 -3.95 -10.14
N SER A 24 -2.96 -4.89 -9.47
CA SER A 24 -3.55 -4.65 -8.14
C SER A 24 -2.47 -4.30 -7.12
N ALA A 25 -1.31 -4.96 -7.14
CA ALA A 25 -0.20 -4.66 -6.26
C ALA A 25 0.38 -3.26 -6.53
N VAL A 26 0.67 -2.93 -7.80
CA VAL A 26 1.22 -1.63 -8.23
C VAL A 26 0.29 -0.48 -7.87
N VAL A 27 -0.98 -0.58 -8.26
CA VAL A 27 -1.96 0.48 -8.01
C VAL A 27 -2.35 0.55 -6.53
N GLY A 28 -2.43 -0.59 -5.84
CA GLY A 28 -2.77 -0.66 -4.42
C GLY A 28 -1.72 -0.03 -3.51
N ILE A 29 -0.44 -0.31 -3.75
CA ILE A 29 0.67 0.23 -2.93
C ILE A 29 1.04 1.64 -3.38
N GLY A 30 0.78 2.01 -4.64
CA GLY A 30 1.14 3.30 -5.24
C GLY A 30 1.00 4.52 -4.33
N PRO A 31 -0.14 4.76 -3.65
CA PRO A 31 -0.31 5.92 -2.79
C PRO A 31 0.62 6.00 -1.58
N THR A 32 1.19 4.87 -1.13
CA THR A 32 2.16 4.85 -0.02
C THR A 32 3.44 5.64 -0.37
N TYR A 33 3.80 5.70 -1.66
CA TYR A 33 4.93 6.48 -2.16
C TYR A 33 4.70 7.99 -2.15
N PHE A 34 3.46 8.45 -1.98
CA PHE A 34 3.12 9.88 -2.03
C PHE A 34 2.70 10.44 -0.66
N GLY A 35 2.46 9.60 0.35
CA GLY A 35 1.96 10.04 1.66
C GLY A 35 2.82 11.12 2.32
N HIS A 36 4.14 11.01 2.21
CA HIS A 36 5.10 11.98 2.76
C HIS A 36 5.17 13.30 1.96
N VAL A 37 4.80 13.29 0.68
CA VAL A 37 4.68 14.49 -0.16
C VAL A 37 3.40 15.24 0.16
N LEU A 38 2.32 14.50 0.42
CA LEU A 38 1.02 15.04 0.77
C LEU A 38 1.03 15.71 2.16
N LEU A 39 1.63 15.04 3.15
CA LEU A 39 1.76 15.55 4.52
C LEU A 39 3.14 16.21 4.73
N ARG A 40 3.39 17.33 4.08
CA ARG A 40 4.70 18.01 4.13
C ARG A 40 4.82 19.02 5.27
N LYS A 41 6.05 19.36 5.64
CA LYS A 41 6.33 20.42 6.63
C LYS A 41 5.86 21.78 6.13
N GLY A 42 5.48 22.66 7.06
CA GLY A 42 5.16 24.07 6.77
C GLY A 42 3.78 24.31 6.15
N GLN A 43 2.90 23.29 6.12
CA GLN A 43 1.52 23.47 5.68
C GLN A 43 0.76 24.45 6.57
N THR A 44 -0.11 25.25 5.95
CA THR A 44 -1.14 25.99 6.69
C THR A 44 -2.18 25.01 7.24
N LEU A 45 -2.98 25.44 8.21
CA LEU A 45 -4.01 24.62 8.82
C LEU A 45 -5.04 24.12 7.79
N GLY A 46 -5.43 24.97 6.83
CA GLY A 46 -6.31 24.60 5.72
C GLY A 46 -5.68 23.54 4.81
N GLN A 47 -4.44 23.76 4.37
CA GLN A 47 -3.70 22.81 3.53
C GLN A 47 -3.53 21.44 4.21
N LEU A 48 -3.26 21.45 5.52
CA LEU A 48 -3.10 20.23 6.31
C LEU A 48 -4.41 19.43 6.36
N ARG A 49 -5.55 20.09 6.62
CA ARG A 49 -6.89 19.45 6.61
C ARG A 49 -7.21 18.82 5.27
N ASP A 50 -6.95 19.53 4.18
CA ASP A 50 -7.22 19.01 2.83
C ASP A 50 -6.30 17.84 2.50
N SER A 51 -5.03 17.90 2.93
CA SER A 51 -4.06 16.82 2.75
C SER A 51 -4.45 15.57 3.56
N LEU A 52 -4.96 15.74 4.78
CA LEU A 52 -5.46 14.63 5.61
C LEU A 52 -6.73 14.01 5.03
N ARG A 53 -7.64 14.82 4.49
CA ARG A 53 -8.83 14.34 3.76
C ARG A 53 -8.46 13.53 2.53
N LEU A 54 -7.48 14.00 1.75
CA LEU A 54 -6.98 13.26 0.60
C LEU A 54 -6.25 11.98 1.03
N SER A 55 -5.44 12.04 2.09
CA SER A 55 -4.75 10.88 2.64
C SER A 55 -5.72 9.77 3.03
N ALA A 56 -6.83 10.11 3.69
CA ALA A 56 -7.86 9.15 4.07
C ALA A 56 -8.51 8.45 2.86
N LYS A 57 -8.69 9.16 1.73
CA LYS A 57 -9.19 8.56 0.48
C LYS A 57 -8.14 7.64 -0.15
N LEU A 58 -6.88 8.06 -0.16
CA LEU A 58 -5.78 7.29 -0.71
C LEU A 58 -5.51 6.00 0.06
N GLU A 59 -5.79 5.98 1.36
CA GLU A 59 -5.68 4.78 2.21
C GLU A 59 -6.64 3.65 1.80
N MET A 60 -7.69 3.93 1.02
CA MET A 60 -8.59 2.88 0.52
C MET A 60 -7.92 1.99 -0.54
N PHE A 61 -6.95 2.50 -1.29
CA PHE A 61 -6.25 1.77 -2.34
C PHE A 61 -5.54 0.52 -1.79
N PRO A 62 -4.64 0.62 -0.79
CA PRO A 62 -3.97 -0.56 -0.25
C PRO A 62 -4.92 -1.52 0.48
N LYS A 63 -6.07 -1.04 0.98
CA LYS A 63 -7.09 -1.92 1.59
C LYS A 63 -7.82 -2.76 0.55
N ILE A 64 -8.25 -2.15 -0.56
CA ILE A 64 -9.04 -2.83 -1.59
C ILE A 64 -8.12 -3.59 -2.55
N LEU A 65 -7.25 -2.87 -3.24
CA LEU A 65 -6.37 -3.44 -4.27
C LEU A 65 -5.23 -4.24 -3.67
N GLY A 66 -4.77 -3.88 -2.46
CA GLY A 66 -3.85 -4.75 -1.73
C GLY A 66 -4.50 -6.09 -1.37
N SER A 67 -5.76 -6.12 -0.92
CA SER A 67 -6.45 -7.40 -0.64
C SER A 67 -6.62 -8.22 -1.92
N LEU A 68 -6.99 -7.57 -3.03
CA LEU A 68 -7.08 -8.22 -4.34
C LEU A 68 -5.73 -8.80 -4.79
N ALA A 69 -4.63 -8.08 -4.57
CA ALA A 69 -3.29 -8.57 -4.85
C ALA A 69 -2.96 -9.83 -4.04
N VAL A 70 -3.28 -9.89 -2.74
CA VAL A 70 -3.06 -11.12 -1.95
C VAL A 70 -3.90 -12.27 -2.45
N LEU A 71 -5.21 -12.06 -2.62
CA LEU A 71 -6.11 -13.14 -3.01
C LEU A 71 -5.71 -13.71 -4.38
N SER A 72 -5.38 -12.84 -5.33
CA SER A 72 -4.87 -13.26 -6.64
C SER A 72 -3.50 -13.92 -6.55
N GLY A 73 -2.62 -13.47 -5.66
CA GLY A 73 -1.29 -14.06 -5.42
C GLY A 73 -1.37 -15.47 -4.81
N LEU A 74 -2.19 -15.65 -3.79
CA LEU A 74 -2.46 -16.96 -3.19
C LEU A 74 -3.10 -17.91 -4.21
N LEU A 75 -4.01 -17.39 -5.05
CA LEU A 75 -4.60 -18.15 -6.14
C LEU A 75 -3.55 -18.57 -7.17
N LEU A 76 -2.59 -17.69 -7.50
CA LEU A 76 -1.46 -18.03 -8.38
C LEU A 76 -0.56 -19.11 -7.78
N VAL A 77 -0.30 -19.09 -6.47
CA VAL A 77 0.49 -20.14 -5.81
C VAL A 77 -0.26 -21.47 -5.80
N TRP A 78 -1.58 -21.45 -5.63
CA TRP A 78 -2.39 -22.67 -5.64
C TRP A 78 -2.55 -23.29 -7.03
N LEU A 79 -2.54 -22.45 -8.07
CA LEU A 79 -2.87 -22.84 -9.44
C LEU A 79 -1.66 -22.94 -10.38
N GLY A 80 -0.68 -22.07 -10.21
CA GLY A 80 0.63 -22.20 -10.81
C GLY A 80 1.42 -23.20 -9.99
N ASP A 81 2.29 -23.96 -10.63
CA ASP A 81 3.10 -25.01 -10.00
C ASP A 81 4.24 -24.41 -9.13
N TYR A 82 3.88 -23.42 -8.31
CA TYR A 82 4.78 -22.70 -7.42
C TYR A 82 4.79 -23.39 -6.05
N GLY A 83 5.94 -23.92 -5.67
CA GLY A 83 6.13 -24.51 -4.34
C GLY A 83 6.22 -23.44 -3.25
N TRP A 84 5.67 -23.75 -2.07
CA TRP A 84 5.77 -22.91 -0.86
C TRP A 84 7.19 -22.88 -0.27
N ASP A 85 8.11 -23.66 -0.80
CA ASP A 85 9.53 -23.70 -0.47
C ASP A 85 10.31 -22.53 -1.11
N GLN A 86 9.70 -21.81 -2.06
CA GLN A 86 10.34 -20.67 -2.69
C GLN A 86 10.39 -19.46 -1.74
N PHE A 87 11.61 -19.11 -1.33
CA PHE A 87 11.86 -18.01 -0.37
C PHE A 87 11.16 -16.70 -0.74
N TRP A 88 11.15 -16.33 -2.02
CA TRP A 88 10.53 -15.07 -2.47
C TRP A 88 9.02 -15.03 -2.26
N ILE A 89 8.32 -16.18 -2.33
CA ILE A 89 6.88 -16.27 -2.09
C ILE A 89 6.58 -16.02 -0.61
N VAL A 90 7.28 -16.75 0.27
CA VAL A 90 7.09 -16.63 1.72
C VAL A 90 7.49 -15.24 2.19
N ALA A 91 8.62 -14.72 1.72
CA ALA A 91 9.09 -13.38 2.03
C ALA A 91 8.11 -12.30 1.55
N ALA A 92 7.58 -12.40 0.33
CA ALA A 92 6.62 -11.43 -0.20
C ALA A 92 5.30 -11.43 0.59
N ILE A 93 4.80 -12.61 0.99
CA ILE A 93 3.59 -12.72 1.81
C ILE A 93 3.84 -12.10 3.20
N ALA A 94 4.97 -12.43 3.83
CA ALA A 94 5.33 -11.89 5.14
C ALA A 94 5.51 -10.36 5.09
N ASP A 95 6.20 -9.85 4.08
CA ASP A 95 6.42 -8.42 3.87
C ASP A 95 5.10 -7.68 3.62
N TYR A 96 4.20 -8.27 2.82
CA TYR A 96 2.85 -7.72 2.62
C TYR A 96 2.06 -7.64 3.94
N VAL A 97 2.08 -8.69 4.77
CA VAL A 97 1.42 -8.67 6.09
C VAL A 97 2.00 -7.56 6.97
N LEU A 98 3.32 -7.39 6.94
CA LEU A 98 3.99 -6.31 7.66
C LEU A 98 3.56 -4.93 7.14
N ILE A 99 3.45 -4.74 5.82
CA ILE A 99 2.90 -3.52 5.22
C ILE A 99 1.50 -3.24 5.75
N GLN A 100 0.63 -4.24 5.80
CA GLN A 100 -0.74 -4.04 6.29
C GLN A 100 -0.78 -3.68 7.77
N ILE A 101 0.07 -4.27 8.60
CA ILE A 101 0.21 -3.88 10.00
C ILE A 101 0.68 -2.43 10.11
N VAL A 102 1.72 -2.04 9.37
CA VAL A 102 2.27 -0.68 9.36
C VAL A 102 1.21 0.33 8.92
N VAL A 103 0.50 0.06 7.83
CA VAL A 103 -0.52 0.96 7.29
C VAL A 103 -1.74 1.02 8.20
N ILE A 104 -2.41 -0.11 8.44
CA ILE A 104 -3.71 -0.14 9.12
C ILE A 104 -3.58 0.14 10.62
N ALA A 105 -2.61 -0.48 11.31
CA ALA A 105 -2.52 -0.37 12.76
C ALA A 105 -1.82 0.91 13.22
N PHE A 106 -0.77 1.33 12.50
CA PHE A 106 0.07 2.46 12.92
C PHE A 106 -0.21 3.74 12.13
N MET A 107 -0.14 3.70 10.79
CA MET A 107 -0.29 4.89 9.96
C MET A 107 -1.70 5.48 10.06
N SER A 108 -2.75 4.66 9.86
CA SER A 108 -4.15 5.11 9.89
C SER A 108 -4.51 5.74 11.22
N ARG A 109 -4.09 5.10 12.31
CA ARG A 109 -4.32 5.60 13.66
C ARG A 109 -3.57 6.92 13.92
N ALA A 110 -2.32 7.02 13.50
CA ALA A 110 -1.54 8.24 13.66
C ALA A 110 -2.14 9.39 12.83
N ALA A 111 -2.50 9.15 11.57
CA ALA A 111 -3.12 10.13 10.69
C ALA A 111 -4.49 10.60 11.21
N ALA A 112 -5.33 9.67 11.69
CA ALA A 112 -6.63 10.00 12.28
C ALA A 112 -6.51 10.89 13.53
N ASN A 113 -5.51 10.64 14.39
CA ASN A 113 -5.24 11.51 15.54
C ASN A 113 -4.85 12.92 15.13
N VAL A 114 -4.00 13.07 14.10
CA VAL A 114 -3.62 14.39 13.56
C VAL A 114 -4.84 15.08 12.94
N ALA A 115 -5.67 14.35 12.19
CA ALA A 115 -6.89 14.87 11.59
C ALA A 115 -7.89 15.36 12.64
N ALA A 116 -8.12 14.60 13.71
CA ALA A 116 -9.01 15.01 14.79
C ALA A 116 -8.55 16.33 15.43
N ARG A 117 -7.25 16.46 15.74
CA ARG A 117 -6.67 17.70 16.30
C ARG A 117 -6.74 18.86 15.31
N ALA A 118 -6.40 18.62 14.05
CA ALA A 118 -6.46 19.64 13.00
C ALA A 118 -7.90 20.12 12.74
N HIS A 119 -8.90 19.26 12.89
CA HIS A 119 -10.32 19.65 12.78
C HIS A 119 -10.84 20.38 14.02
N ALA A 120 -10.36 20.04 15.21
CA ALA A 120 -10.72 20.74 16.45
C ALA A 120 -10.10 22.16 16.55
N ASP A 121 -8.98 22.41 15.87
CA ASP A 121 -8.31 23.71 15.87
C ASP A 121 -9.13 24.78 15.11
N THR A 122 -9.85 25.66 15.80
CA THR A 122 -10.72 26.67 15.14
C THR A 122 -9.94 27.86 14.56
N GLY A 123 -8.62 27.78 14.43
CA GLY A 123 -7.80 28.85 13.89
C GLY A 123 -8.06 29.15 12.40
N PRO A 124 -7.63 30.32 11.91
CA PRO A 124 -7.71 30.67 10.49
C PRO A 124 -7.00 29.65 9.58
N ALA A 125 -7.54 29.40 8.40
CA ALA A 125 -7.04 28.36 7.48
C ALA A 125 -5.67 28.70 6.86
N ASP A 126 -5.33 29.97 6.77
CA ASP A 126 -4.07 30.53 6.29
C ASP A 126 -2.96 30.52 7.36
N ARG A 127 -3.32 30.39 8.63
CA ARG A 127 -2.36 30.23 9.73
C ARG A 127 -1.51 28.97 9.53
N GLN A 128 -0.21 29.06 9.81
CA GLN A 128 0.64 27.87 9.89
C GLN A 128 0.12 26.88 10.94
N ALA A 129 0.17 25.58 10.61
CA ALA A 129 -0.15 24.54 11.57
C ALA A 129 0.78 24.64 12.80
N SER A 130 0.22 24.41 14.00
CA SER A 130 0.97 24.49 15.25
C SER A 130 2.13 23.49 15.29
N SER A 131 3.13 23.75 16.14
CA SER A 131 4.26 22.85 16.35
C SER A 131 3.82 21.44 16.76
N GLU A 132 2.74 21.32 17.55
CA GLU A 132 2.15 20.04 17.94
C GLU A 132 1.58 19.27 16.74
N LEU A 133 0.84 19.93 15.84
CA LEU A 133 0.34 19.31 14.61
C LEU A 133 1.50 18.89 13.70
N GLN A 134 2.53 19.73 13.58
CA GLN A 134 3.72 19.41 12.79
C GLN A 134 4.48 18.20 13.34
N ALA A 135 4.57 18.05 14.67
CA ALA A 135 5.16 16.87 15.30
C ALA A 135 4.35 15.60 15.00
N GLY A 136 3.01 15.70 15.02
CA GLY A 136 2.12 14.62 14.62
C GLY A 136 2.31 14.22 13.15
N VAL A 137 2.38 15.20 12.25
CA VAL A 137 2.69 14.98 10.82
C VAL A 137 4.03 14.30 10.62
N ALA A 138 5.07 14.74 11.33
CA ALA A 138 6.40 14.12 11.26
C ALA A 138 6.37 12.64 11.67
N LYS A 139 5.59 12.29 12.69
CA LYS A 139 5.38 10.89 13.09
C LYS A 139 4.68 10.08 11.99
N VAL A 140 3.63 10.61 11.39
CA VAL A 140 2.93 9.95 10.27
C VAL A 140 3.90 9.73 9.10
N ASN A 141 4.73 10.72 8.77
CA ASN A 141 5.72 10.61 7.70
C ASN A 141 6.77 9.54 7.96
N ALA A 142 7.28 9.44 9.19
CA ALA A 142 8.23 8.37 9.54
C ALA A 142 7.63 6.97 9.27
N ILE A 143 6.34 6.79 9.57
CA ILE A 143 5.62 5.54 9.28
C ILE A 143 5.43 5.35 7.77
N ASN A 144 5.07 6.42 7.03
CA ASN A 144 4.94 6.37 5.58
C ASN A 144 6.26 6.00 4.88
N TYR A 145 7.41 6.46 5.40
CA TYR A 145 8.71 6.05 4.88
C TYR A 145 8.97 4.55 5.13
N ALA A 146 8.62 4.03 6.30
CA ALA A 146 8.71 2.60 6.56
C ALA A 146 7.83 1.80 5.58
N ALA A 147 6.57 2.22 5.37
CA ALA A 147 5.67 1.59 4.40
C ALA A 147 6.21 1.68 2.96
N THR A 148 6.81 2.81 2.58
CA THR A 148 7.45 3.00 1.27
C THR A 148 8.60 2.02 1.07
N VAL A 149 9.50 1.90 2.05
CA VAL A 149 10.64 0.98 1.99
C VAL A 149 10.17 -0.46 1.86
N LEU A 150 9.19 -0.88 2.67
CA LEU A 150 8.59 -2.21 2.58
C LEU A 150 7.95 -2.43 1.20
N GLY A 151 7.18 -1.46 0.69
CA GLY A 151 6.60 -1.55 -0.66
C GLY A 151 7.64 -1.73 -1.78
N ILE A 152 8.79 -1.06 -1.66
CA ILE A 152 9.92 -1.27 -2.58
C ILE A 152 10.48 -2.68 -2.43
N VAL A 153 10.72 -3.15 -1.20
CA VAL A 153 11.20 -4.51 -0.93
C VAL A 153 10.27 -5.56 -1.53
N LEU A 154 8.95 -5.42 -1.34
CA LEU A 154 7.95 -6.29 -1.94
C LEU A 154 8.08 -6.34 -3.47
N PHE A 155 8.21 -5.18 -4.13
CA PHE A 155 8.39 -5.17 -5.58
C PHE A 155 9.72 -5.76 -6.03
N LEU A 156 10.80 -5.57 -5.26
CA LEU A 156 12.07 -6.22 -5.55
C LEU A 156 11.95 -7.74 -5.45
N LEU A 157 11.23 -8.27 -4.45
CA LEU A 157 10.95 -9.70 -4.31
C LEU A 157 10.14 -10.26 -5.50
N MET A 158 9.14 -9.50 -5.97
CA MET A 158 8.32 -9.91 -7.11
C MET A 158 9.07 -9.82 -8.45
N PHE A 159 9.92 -8.81 -8.60
CA PHE A 159 10.66 -8.56 -9.85
C PHE A 159 11.87 -9.48 -10.01
N PHE A 160 12.67 -9.63 -8.94
CA PHE A 160 13.86 -10.48 -8.93
C PHE A 160 13.54 -11.92 -8.51
N LYS A 161 12.31 -12.38 -8.73
CA LYS A 161 11.95 -13.78 -8.50
C LYS A 161 13.01 -14.66 -9.19
N PRO A 162 13.60 -15.64 -8.50
CA PRO A 162 14.58 -16.53 -9.12
C PRO A 162 13.88 -17.25 -10.27
N THR A 163 14.39 -17.09 -11.48
CA THR A 163 14.08 -18.00 -12.58
C THR A 163 14.91 -19.25 -12.33
N LEU A 164 14.31 -20.25 -11.68
CA LEU A 164 14.82 -21.63 -11.75
C LEU A 164 14.44 -22.23 -13.10
#